data_AF-A0A4Z1I3L3-F1
#
_entry.id   AF-A0A4Z1I3L3-F1
#
_cell.length_a   1.000
_cell.length_b   1.000
_cell.length_c   1.000
_cell.angle_alpha   90.00
_cell.angle_beta   90.00
_cell.angle_gamma   90.00
#
_symmetry.space_group_name_H-M   'P 1'
#
loop_
_entity.id
_entity.type
_entity.pdbx_description
1 polymer ?
#
loop_
_entity_poly.entity_id
_entity_poly.type
_entity_poly.pdbx_seq_one_letter_code
_entity_poly.pdbx_strand_id
1 'polypeptide(L)'
;MSQVIPTQRVQNNHIETFEIDFNEYIRERRQDCRSWSQTITGTLSNRIEQCKIAIEKLDKEIEFCDKRASSIESDRVSTPDYQGWLLESYEQLLNVLYALKALFRQFQDDYEVLHHALSNRDAVTAEEIQRDLEEPSEYGELIEEDRFELEGDSEMEDDSDGGSESGFEDDSE
;
A
#
# COMPACT_ATOMS: atom_id res chain seq x y z
N MET A 1 50.72 21.89 28.07
CA MET A 1 49.58 22.44 27.31
C MET A 1 49.06 21.32 26.43
N SER A 2 47.95 20.69 26.82
CA SER A 2 47.36 19.58 26.07
C SER A 2 46.47 20.15 24.98
N GLN A 3 46.82 19.90 23.71
CA GLN A 3 45.91 20.13 22.59
C GLN A 3 44.75 19.14 22.72
N VAL A 4 43.57 19.67 23.03
CA VAL A 4 42.32 18.94 22.94
C VAL A 4 41.99 18.88 21.45
N ILE A 5 42.22 17.72 20.83
CA ILE A 5 41.67 17.43 19.49
C ILE A 5 40.15 17.52 19.64
N PRO A 6 39.44 18.39 18.90
CA PRO A 6 38.00 18.32 18.87
C PRO A 6 37.67 16.99 18.23
N THR A 7 37.19 16.02 19.03
CA THR A 7 36.52 14.85 18.51
C THR A 7 35.29 15.39 17.81
N GLN A 8 35.43 15.62 16.51
CA GLN A 8 34.33 15.89 15.61
C GLN A 8 33.43 14.67 15.79
N ARG A 9 32.39 14.84 16.61
CA ARG A 9 31.26 13.93 16.71
C ARG A 9 30.57 14.08 15.36
N VAL A 10 31.17 13.45 14.35
CA VAL A 10 30.50 13.15 13.11
C VAL A 10 29.50 12.08 13.50
N GLN A 11 28.37 12.52 14.07
CA GLN A 11 27.14 11.78 13.92
C GLN A 11 26.89 11.79 12.42
N ASN A 12 27.42 10.78 11.74
CA ASN A 12 27.03 10.41 10.40
C ASN A 12 25.55 10.01 10.48
N ASN A 13 24.67 11.00 10.58
CA ASN A 13 23.26 10.86 10.25
C ASN A 13 23.22 10.80 8.72
N HIS A 14 23.70 9.69 8.15
CA HIS A 14 23.57 9.46 6.72
C HIS A 14 22.09 9.19 6.48
N ILE A 15 21.37 10.19 6.00
CA ILE A 15 19.94 10.06 5.69
C ILE A 15 19.70 8.98 4.62
N GLU A 16 20.74 8.56 3.90
CA GLU A 16 20.78 7.34 3.08
C GLU A 16 20.32 6.08 3.84
N THR A 17 20.56 6.00 5.15
CA THR A 17 20.08 4.88 5.98
C THR A 17 18.57 4.91 6.22
N PHE A 18 17.91 6.02 5.88
CA PHE A 18 16.46 6.17 5.90
C PHE A 18 15.85 5.92 4.52
N GLU A 19 16.65 5.80 3.47
CA GLU A 19 16.16 5.35 2.18
C GLU A 19 15.67 3.90 2.30
N ILE A 20 14.46 3.68 1.81
CA ILE A 20 13.84 2.38 1.69
C ILE A 20 13.34 2.24 0.26
N ASP A 21 13.05 1.02 -0.16
CA ASP A 21 12.27 0.82 -1.38
C ASP A 21 10.81 1.19 -1.08
N PHE A 22 10.46 2.46 -1.27
CA PHE A 22 9.14 3.00 -0.95
C PHE A 22 8.03 2.29 -1.74
N ASN A 23 8.31 1.90 -2.99
CA ASN A 23 7.35 1.22 -3.84
C ASN A 23 7.07 -0.20 -3.32
N GLU A 24 8.12 -0.96 -3.03
CA GLU A 24 8.00 -2.28 -2.42
C GLU A 24 7.25 -2.19 -1.08
N TYR A 25 7.63 -1.23 -0.25
CA TYR A 25 7.06 -1.07 1.07
C TYR A 25 5.56 -0.69 1.00
N ILE A 26 5.17 0.23 0.13
CA ILE A 26 3.75 0.59 -0.10
C ILE A 26 2.97 -0.63 -0.56
N ARG A 27 3.52 -1.42 -1.49
CA ARG A 27 2.90 -2.65 -1.99
C ARG A 27 2.69 -3.67 -0.87
N GLU A 28 3.70 -3.89 -0.03
CA GLU A 28 3.59 -4.75 1.15
C GLU A 28 2.52 -4.27 2.13
N ARG A 29 2.43 -2.97 2.42
CA ARG A 29 1.39 -2.42 3.31
C ARG A 29 -0.02 -2.60 2.73
N ARG A 30 -0.20 -2.41 1.42
CA ARG A 30 -1.47 -2.70 0.73
C ARG A 30 -1.83 -4.19 0.83
N GLN A 31 -0.85 -5.08 0.67
CA GLN A 31 -1.05 -6.52 0.82
C GLN A 31 -1.39 -6.94 2.26
N ASP A 32 -0.72 -6.34 3.26
CA ASP A 32 -1.04 -6.56 4.66
C ASP A 32 -2.45 -6.09 4.98
N CYS A 33 -2.88 -4.94 4.45
CA CYS A 33 -4.24 -4.45 4.58
C CYS A 33 -5.26 -5.42 3.97
N ARG A 34 -5.00 -5.96 2.77
CA ARG A 34 -5.83 -7.03 2.16
C ARG A 34 -5.96 -8.23 3.07
N SER A 35 -4.82 -8.69 3.59
CA SER A 35 -4.78 -9.85 4.47
C SER A 35 -5.59 -9.58 5.74
N TRP A 36 -5.41 -8.40 6.36
CA TRP A 36 -6.15 -8.04 7.57
C TRP A 36 -7.65 -7.95 7.31
N SER A 37 -8.08 -7.28 6.22
CA SER A 37 -9.51 -7.18 5.88
C SER A 37 -10.14 -8.55 5.64
N GLN A 38 -9.46 -9.45 4.92
CA GLN A 38 -9.94 -10.82 4.70
C GLN A 38 -10.00 -11.66 5.99
N THR A 39 -9.15 -11.35 6.98
CA THR A 39 -9.19 -12.03 8.29
C THR A 39 -10.25 -11.50 9.24
N ILE A 40 -10.88 -10.35 8.93
CA ILE A 40 -11.98 -9.79 9.71
C ILE A 40 -13.19 -10.73 9.62
N THR A 41 -13.36 -11.57 10.62
CA THR A 41 -14.34 -12.67 10.59
C THR A 41 -14.84 -12.99 12.00
N GLY A 42 -15.85 -13.86 12.10
CA GLY A 42 -16.42 -14.25 13.39
C GLY A 42 -17.42 -13.23 13.93
N THR A 43 -17.51 -13.14 15.26
CA THR A 43 -18.50 -12.29 15.97
C THR A 43 -18.19 -10.81 15.78
N LEU A 44 -19.21 -9.94 15.89
CA LEU A 44 -19.01 -8.48 15.77
C LEU A 44 -17.95 -7.93 16.72
N SER A 45 -17.92 -8.43 17.96
CA SER A 45 -16.88 -8.05 18.94
C SER A 45 -15.47 -8.42 18.46
N ASN A 46 -15.30 -9.60 17.86
CA ASN A 46 -14.02 -10.01 17.28
C ASN A 46 -13.63 -9.15 16.08
N ARG A 47 -14.58 -8.81 15.21
CA ARG A 47 -14.35 -7.95 14.04
C ARG A 47 -13.90 -6.54 14.46
N ILE A 48 -14.57 -5.96 15.46
CA ILE A 48 -14.18 -4.65 16.05
C ILE A 48 -12.76 -4.73 16.62
N GLU A 49 -12.42 -5.79 17.35
CA GLU A 49 -11.09 -5.97 17.94
C GLU A 49 -10.00 -6.13 16.86
N GLN A 50 -10.29 -6.87 15.79
CA GLN A 50 -9.38 -7.01 14.65
C GLN A 50 -9.12 -5.67 13.95
N CYS A 51 -10.14 -4.82 13.81
CA CYS A 51 -9.98 -3.46 13.29
C CYS A 51 -9.06 -2.63 14.20
N LYS A 52 -9.26 -2.68 15.53
CA LYS A 52 -8.40 -1.97 16.49
C LYS A 52 -6.94 -2.40 16.38
N ILE A 53 -6.68 -3.70 16.29
CA ILE A 53 -5.31 -4.23 16.13
C ILE A 53 -4.68 -3.73 14.82
N ALA A 54 -5.42 -3.71 13.71
CA ALA A 54 -4.93 -3.19 12.44
C ALA A 54 -4.58 -1.69 12.55
N ILE A 55 -5.46 -0.90 13.18
CA ILE A 55 -5.23 0.54 13.40
C ILE A 55 -4.00 0.78 14.28
N GLU A 56 -3.82 0.03 15.36
CA GLU A 56 -2.64 0.16 16.23
C GLU A 56 -1.32 -0.16 15.51
N LYS A 57 -1.34 -1.10 14.56
CA LYS A 57 -0.18 -1.40 13.72
C LYS A 57 0.13 -0.23 12.79
N LEU A 58 -0.90 0.33 12.13
CA LEU A 58 -0.75 1.49 11.25
C LEU A 58 -0.28 2.72 12.01
N ASP A 59 -0.76 2.95 13.23
CA ASP A 59 -0.32 4.07 14.09
C ASP A 59 1.19 4.00 14.39
N LYS A 60 1.73 2.81 14.65
CA LYS A 60 3.18 2.62 14.88
C LYS A 60 4.00 2.91 13.63
N GLU A 61 3.50 2.52 12.46
CA GLU A 61 4.17 2.77 11.17
C GLU A 61 4.16 4.26 10.82
N ILE A 62 3.02 4.93 11.04
CA ILE A 62 2.90 6.39 10.86
C ILE A 62 3.89 7.11 11.77
N GLU A 63 3.92 6.78 13.07
CA GLU A 63 4.85 7.39 14.03
C GLU A 63 6.31 7.17 13.62
N PHE A 64 6.63 6.00 13.08
CA PHE A 64 7.95 5.69 12.56
C PHE A 64 8.33 6.57 11.36
N CYS A 65 7.42 6.72 10.40
CA CYS A 65 7.61 7.57 9.23
C CYS A 65 7.78 9.04 9.63
N ASP A 66 6.94 9.56 10.52
CA ASP A 66 7.01 10.94 11.03
C ASP A 66 8.36 11.24 11.70
N LYS A 67 8.87 10.30 12.51
CA LYS A 67 10.18 10.42 13.16
C LYS A 67 11.32 10.45 12.15
N ARG A 68 11.22 9.65 11.08
CA ARG A 68 12.22 9.65 10.01
C ARG A 68 12.18 10.94 9.20
N ALA A 69 11.00 11.40 8.79
CA ALA A 69 10.82 12.68 8.12
C ALA A 69 11.41 13.84 8.95
N SER A 70 11.08 13.91 10.24
CA SER A 70 11.64 14.91 11.17
C SER A 70 13.18 14.85 11.27
N SER A 71 13.74 13.64 11.21
CA SER A 71 15.20 13.42 11.25
C SER A 71 15.86 13.86 9.94
N ILE A 72 15.19 13.66 8.81
CA ILE A 72 15.63 14.11 7.48
C ILE A 72 15.60 15.63 7.42
N GLU A 73 14.51 16.29 7.85
CA GLU A 73 14.40 17.76 7.88
C GLU A 73 15.49 18.43 8.73
N SER A 74 15.90 17.74 9.81
CA SER A 74 16.95 18.21 10.71
C SER A 74 18.36 18.01 10.16
N ASP A 75 18.52 17.21 9.10
CA ASP A 75 19.82 17.00 8.46
C ASP A 75 20.27 18.27 7.72
N ARG A 76 21.55 18.58 7.87
CA ARG A 76 22.21 19.74 7.26
C ARG A 76 23.39 19.35 6.38
N VAL A 77 23.65 18.04 6.25
CA VAL A 77 24.83 17.50 5.58
C VAL A 77 24.49 17.13 4.14
N SER A 78 23.30 16.58 3.91
CA SER A 78 22.87 16.12 2.60
C SER A 78 22.50 17.26 1.66
N THR A 79 22.50 16.98 0.36
CA THR A 79 22.08 17.97 -0.63
C THR A 79 20.59 18.27 -0.49
N PRO A 80 20.15 19.53 -0.65
CA PRO A 80 18.74 19.90 -0.55
C PRO A 80 17.84 19.09 -1.48
N ASP A 81 18.32 18.76 -2.68
CA ASP A 81 17.56 17.99 -3.67
C ASP A 81 17.30 16.55 -3.20
N TYR A 82 18.31 15.88 -2.63
CA TYR A 82 18.14 14.50 -2.11
C TYR A 82 17.28 14.48 -0.85
N GLN A 83 17.48 15.46 0.04
CA GLN A 83 16.64 15.64 1.21
C GLN A 83 15.16 15.87 0.83
N GLY A 84 14.90 16.71 -0.19
CA GLY A 84 13.57 16.97 -0.71
C GLY A 84 12.91 15.73 -1.29
N TRP A 85 13.62 14.99 -2.15
CA TRP A 85 13.12 13.74 -2.71
C TRP A 85 12.74 12.72 -1.63
N LEU A 86 13.59 12.57 -0.60
CA LEU A 86 13.35 11.61 0.47
C LEU A 86 12.14 12.02 1.33
N LEU A 87 11.98 13.32 1.63
CA LEU A 87 10.81 13.84 2.35
C LEU A 87 9.51 13.63 1.57
N GLU A 88 9.52 13.93 0.26
CA GLU A 88 8.38 13.70 -0.62
C GLU A 88 8.00 12.20 -0.66
N SER A 89 8.99 11.31 -0.70
CA SER A 89 8.77 9.85 -0.66
C SER A 89 8.12 9.40 0.66
N TYR A 90 8.56 9.96 1.81
CA TYR A 90 7.93 9.70 3.10
C TYR A 90 6.52 10.28 3.19
N GLU A 91 6.27 11.45 2.60
CA GLU A 91 4.93 12.05 2.56
C GLU A 91 3.95 11.19 1.75
N GLN A 92 4.37 10.67 0.59
CA GLN A 92 3.56 9.73 -0.19
C GLN A 92 3.24 8.46 0.60
N LEU A 93 4.22 7.89 1.30
CA LEU A 93 4.01 6.74 2.16
C LEU A 93 3.01 7.05 3.30
N LEU A 94 3.17 8.19 3.98
CA LEU A 94 2.26 8.63 5.03
C LEU A 94 0.82 8.77 4.51
N ASN A 95 0.62 9.35 3.33
CA ASN A 95 -0.70 9.49 2.71
C ASN A 95 -1.38 8.12 2.53
N VAL A 96 -0.62 7.10 2.06
CA VAL A 96 -1.14 5.73 1.94
C VAL A 96 -1.48 5.16 3.32
N LEU A 97 -0.59 5.27 4.31
CA LEU A 97 -0.82 4.74 5.66
C LEU A 97 -2.05 5.37 6.34
N TYR A 98 -2.25 6.68 6.18
CA TYR A 98 -3.43 7.37 6.69
C TYR A 98 -4.71 6.92 6.00
N ALA A 99 -4.69 6.72 4.67
CA ALA A 99 -5.85 6.22 3.94
C ALA A 99 -6.24 4.80 4.40
N LEU A 100 -5.26 3.90 4.56
CA LEU A 100 -5.49 2.54 5.08
C LEU A 100 -6.04 2.57 6.51
N LYS A 101 -5.53 3.49 7.35
CA LYS A 101 -6.03 3.66 8.73
C LYS A 101 -7.48 4.14 8.74
N ALA A 102 -7.82 5.09 7.88
CA ALA A 102 -9.19 5.59 7.75
C ALA A 102 -10.17 4.47 7.35
N LEU A 103 -9.75 3.59 6.44
CA LEU A 103 -10.54 2.41 6.03
C LEU A 103 -10.86 1.49 7.23
N PHE A 104 -9.86 1.11 8.04
CA PHE A 104 -10.13 0.27 9.21
C PHE A 104 -10.95 0.97 10.29
N ARG A 105 -10.83 2.30 10.41
CA ARG A 105 -11.71 3.08 11.30
C ARG A 105 -13.14 3.05 10.84
N GLN A 106 -13.39 3.20 9.54
CA GLN A 106 -14.73 3.09 8.98
C GLN A 106 -15.34 1.70 9.27
N PHE A 107 -14.61 0.61 8.99
CA PHE A 107 -15.08 -0.73 9.32
C PHE A 107 -15.38 -0.90 10.83
N GLN A 108 -14.53 -0.36 11.70
CA GLN A 108 -14.77 -0.40 13.13
C GLN A 108 -16.09 0.30 13.50
N ASP A 109 -16.29 1.52 13.00
CA ASP A 109 -17.47 2.32 13.28
C ASP A 109 -18.74 1.62 12.76
N ASP A 110 -18.70 1.06 11.55
CA ASP A 110 -19.82 0.31 10.96
C ASP A 110 -20.18 -0.93 11.79
N TYR A 111 -19.19 -1.70 12.25
CA TYR A 111 -19.44 -2.83 13.15
C TYR A 111 -20.00 -2.41 14.51
N GLU A 112 -19.58 -1.27 15.06
CA GLU A 112 -20.10 -0.72 16.30
C GLU A 112 -21.55 -0.26 16.16
N VAL A 113 -21.90 0.41 15.05
CA VAL A 113 -23.28 0.82 14.74
C VAL A 113 -24.16 -0.41 14.52
N LEU A 114 -23.69 -1.42 13.77
CA LEU A 114 -24.40 -2.67 13.56
C LEU A 114 -24.67 -3.39 14.89
N HIS A 115 -23.66 -3.45 15.77
CA HIS A 115 -23.81 -4.03 17.11
C HIS A 115 -24.90 -3.30 17.93
N HIS A 116 -24.94 -1.97 17.86
CA HIS A 116 -25.96 -1.16 18.52
C HIS A 116 -27.36 -1.36 17.93
N ALA A 117 -27.50 -1.39 16.60
CA ALA A 117 -28.77 -1.63 15.91
C ALA A 117 -29.38 -2.99 16.30
N LEU A 118 -28.56 -4.05 16.29
CA LEU A 118 -28.97 -5.39 16.72
C LEU A 118 -29.38 -5.42 18.20
N SER A 119 -28.65 -4.70 19.06
CA SER A 119 -29.00 -4.59 20.49
C SER A 119 -30.38 -3.94 20.70
N ASN A 120 -30.71 -2.94 19.87
CA ASN A 120 -31.99 -2.24 19.89
C ASN A 120 -33.11 -2.92 19.09
N ARG A 121 -32.83 -4.08 18.47
CA ARG A 121 -33.76 -4.81 17.59
C ARG A 121 -34.21 -3.98 16.38
N ASP A 122 -33.37 -3.06 15.92
CA ASP A 122 -33.59 -2.30 14.71
C ASP A 122 -33.08 -3.10 13.50
N ALA A 123 -33.96 -3.95 12.97
CA ALA A 123 -33.62 -4.87 11.88
C ALA A 123 -33.36 -4.15 10.56
N VAL A 124 -34.04 -3.02 10.29
CA VAL A 124 -33.90 -2.29 9.03
C VAL A 124 -32.50 -1.70 8.92
N THR A 125 -32.07 -0.97 9.96
CA THR A 125 -30.73 -0.38 10.02
C THR A 125 -29.64 -1.46 10.02
N ALA A 126 -29.85 -2.56 10.74
CA ALA A 126 -28.88 -3.66 10.78
C ALA A 126 -28.70 -4.34 9.41
N GLU A 127 -29.79 -4.56 8.66
CA GLU A 127 -29.74 -5.16 7.32
C GLU A 127 -29.11 -4.23 6.28
N GLU A 128 -29.30 -2.92 6.40
CA GLU A 128 -28.65 -1.91 5.55
C GLU A 128 -27.13 -1.91 5.75
N ILE A 129 -26.68 -1.74 7.00
CA ILE A 129 -25.25 -1.71 7.33
C ILE A 129 -24.58 -3.04 6.97
N GLN A 130 -25.24 -4.18 7.22
CA GLN A 130 -24.68 -5.47 6.89
C GLN A 130 -24.50 -5.64 5.37
N ARG A 131 -25.41 -5.09 4.55
CA ARG A 131 -25.27 -5.09 3.09
C ARG A 131 -24.09 -4.24 2.65
N ASP A 132 -23.94 -3.04 3.20
CA ASP A 132 -22.85 -2.12 2.86
C ASP A 132 -21.48 -2.70 3.25
N LEU A 133 -21.42 -3.48 4.33
CA LEU A 133 -20.23 -4.23 4.76
C LEU A 133 -19.91 -5.46 3.90
N GLU A 134 -20.90 -6.00 3.20
CA GLU A 134 -20.76 -7.14 2.28
C GLU A 134 -20.50 -6.68 0.82
N GLU A 135 -20.80 -5.43 0.51
CA GLU A 135 -20.48 -4.82 -0.78
C GLU A 135 -18.98 -4.44 -0.85
N PRO A 136 -18.28 -4.71 -1.97
CA PRO A 136 -16.89 -4.32 -2.11
C PRO A 136 -16.78 -2.81 -1.96
N SER A 137 -16.08 -2.32 -0.93
CA SER A 137 -15.95 -0.88 -0.75
C SER A 137 -15.13 -0.28 -1.90
N GLU A 138 -15.47 0.96 -2.30
CA GLU A 138 -14.70 1.76 -3.27
C GLU A 138 -13.22 1.93 -2.84
N TYR A 139 -12.95 1.86 -1.53
CA TYR A 139 -11.57 1.82 -0.99
C TYR A 139 -10.88 0.46 -1.14
N GLY A 140 -11.63 -0.61 -1.41
CA GLY A 140 -11.11 -1.88 -1.91
C GLY A 140 -10.52 -1.75 -3.32
N GLU A 141 -10.92 -0.74 -4.10
CA GLU A 141 -10.31 -0.45 -5.41
C GLU A 141 -8.94 0.21 -5.27
N LEU A 142 -8.68 1.02 -4.22
CA LEU A 142 -7.33 1.54 -3.90
C LEU A 142 -6.31 0.44 -3.59
N ILE A 143 -6.82 -0.75 -3.27
CA ILE A 143 -6.05 -1.95 -3.07
C ILE A 143 -5.88 -2.69 -4.41
N GLU A 144 -6.78 -2.57 -5.38
CA GLU A 144 -6.71 -3.24 -6.68
C GLU A 144 -5.91 -2.49 -7.76
N GLU A 145 -5.54 -1.23 -7.57
CA GLU A 145 -4.81 -0.42 -8.56
C GLU A 145 -3.46 -1.00 -9.03
N ASP A 146 -2.89 -2.01 -8.36
CA ASP A 146 -1.68 -2.73 -8.80
C ASP A 146 -1.93 -3.77 -9.92
N ARG A 147 -3.16 -3.96 -10.41
CA ARG A 147 -3.47 -4.93 -11.47
C ARG A 147 -3.16 -4.43 -12.89
N PHE A 148 -2.73 -3.18 -13.09
CA PHE A 148 -2.56 -2.59 -14.42
C PHE A 148 -1.14 -2.07 -14.72
N GLU A 149 -0.08 -2.84 -14.45
CA GLU A 149 1.24 -2.62 -15.11
C GLU A 149 1.94 -3.93 -15.49
N LEU A 150 1.19 -4.85 -16.11
CA LEU A 150 1.78 -6.02 -16.76
C LEU A 150 1.02 -6.35 -18.06
N GLU A 151 0.70 -5.33 -18.85
CA GLU A 151 0.59 -5.53 -20.29
C GLU A 151 2.00 -5.73 -20.81
N GLY A 152 2.42 -6.99 -20.77
CA GLY A 152 3.58 -7.46 -21.49
C GLY A 152 3.40 -7.09 -22.96
N ASP A 153 4.30 -6.25 -23.43
CA ASP A 153 4.55 -5.98 -24.83
C ASP A 153 5.05 -7.30 -25.45
N SER A 154 4.11 -8.23 -25.72
CA SER A 154 4.40 -9.41 -26.51
C SER A 154 4.37 -8.97 -27.96
N GLU A 155 5.53 -8.56 -28.46
CA GLU A 155 5.78 -8.38 -29.88
C GLU A 155 5.30 -9.62 -30.62
N MET A 156 4.16 -9.45 -31.29
CA MET A 156 3.57 -10.43 -32.17
C MET A 156 4.34 -10.34 -33.48
N GLU A 157 5.39 -11.15 -33.60
CA GLU A 157 5.97 -11.44 -34.91
C GLU A 157 4.91 -12.18 -35.74
N ASP A 158 4.39 -11.46 -36.72
CA ASP A 158 3.42 -11.89 -37.72
C ASP A 158 4.10 -12.89 -38.68
N ASP A 159 4.07 -14.17 -38.32
CA ASP A 159 4.39 -15.26 -39.24
C ASP A 159 3.23 -15.44 -40.22
N SER A 160 3.30 -14.74 -41.35
CA SER A 160 2.48 -15.06 -42.53
C SER A 160 3.19 -14.70 -43.82
N ASP A 161 3.73 -15.73 -44.49
CA ASP A 161 3.61 -15.79 -45.94
C ASP A 161 3.32 -17.22 -46.40
N GLY A 162 2.04 -17.48 -46.64
CA GLY A 162 1.54 -18.69 -47.28
C GLY A 162 1.73 -18.61 -48.79
N GLY A 163 2.67 -19.39 -49.31
CA GLY A 163 2.79 -19.69 -50.74
C GLY A 163 2.36 -21.11 -51.04
N SER A 164 1.07 -21.32 -51.35
CA SER A 164 0.59 -22.55 -51.98
C SER A 164 0.65 -22.38 -53.50
N GLU A 165 1.42 -23.22 -54.19
CA GLU A 165 1.14 -23.53 -55.59
C GLU A 165 1.46 -24.99 -55.93
N SER A 166 0.39 -25.70 -56.27
CA SER A 166 0.34 -27.02 -56.87
C SER A 166 0.44 -26.88 -58.39
N GLY A 167 1.23 -27.74 -59.06
CA GLY A 167 1.17 -27.86 -60.52
C GLY A 167 2.19 -28.84 -61.10
N PHE A 168 1.70 -30.04 -61.46
CA PHE A 168 2.33 -30.94 -62.42
C PHE A 168 2.40 -30.27 -63.80
N GLU A 169 3.52 -30.38 -64.54
CA GLU A 169 3.72 -30.71 -65.98
C GLU A 169 5.24 -30.99 -66.14
N ASP A 170 5.71 -32.22 -66.31
CA ASP A 170 5.96 -32.98 -67.55
C ASP A 170 6.58 -32.21 -68.75
N ASP A 171 7.65 -32.83 -69.25
CA ASP A 171 8.28 -32.76 -70.58
C ASP A 171 9.50 -31.84 -70.92
N SER A 172 10.60 -32.56 -71.25
CA SER A 172 11.63 -32.42 -72.31
C SER A 172 12.56 -31.19 -72.45
N GLU A 173 13.88 -31.45 -72.32
CA GLU A 173 14.86 -31.53 -73.44
C GLU A 173 16.14 -32.31 -73.04
#